data_AF-A0A7H9BJJ4-F1
#
_entry.id   AF-A0A7H9BJJ4-F1
#
_cell.length_a   1.000
_cell.length_b   1.000
_cell.length_c   1.000
_cell.angle_alpha   90.00
_cell.angle_beta   90.00
_cell.angle_gamma   90.00
#
_symmetry.space_group_name_H-M   'P 1'
#
loop_
_entity.id
_entity.type
_entity.pdbx_description
1 polymer ?
#
loop_
_entity_poly.entity_id
_entity_poly.type
_entity_poly.pdbx_seq_one_letter_code
_entity_poly.pdbx_strand_id
1 'polypeptide(L)' 'MNDHGDFAQLSTSVAGLAPLMTRQRFSELIGLPEGVLNAQIDKGYWPIVKIGKYSFVNIALLNKQLLEREFKL' A
#
# COMPACT_ATOMS: atom_id res chain seq x y z
N MET A 1 -34.38 -26.82 -8.57
CA MET A 1 -33.83 -25.83 -7.62
C MET A 1 -32.53 -26.37 -7.06
N ASN A 2 -31.38 -25.91 -7.54
CA ASN A 2 -30.11 -26.00 -6.82
C ASN A 2 -29.45 -24.64 -6.98
N ASP A 3 -29.61 -23.82 -5.94
CA ASP A 3 -29.07 -22.47 -5.82
C ASP A 3 -27.60 -22.60 -5.36
N HIS A 4 -26.71 -22.89 -6.30
CA HIS A 4 -25.28 -22.77 -6.06
C HIS A 4 -24.91 -21.30 -6.25
N GLY A 5 -25.16 -20.51 -5.20
CA GLY A 5 -24.62 -19.18 -5.06
C GLY A 5 -23.10 -19.25 -5.06
N ASP A 6 -22.51 -19.14 -6.24
CA ASP A 6 -21.09 -18.94 -6.48
C ASP A 6 -20.75 -17.53 -5.97
N PHE A 7 -20.52 -17.42 -4.66
CA PHE A 7 -19.92 -16.22 -4.06
C PHE A 7 -18.47 -16.18 -4.50
N ALA A 8 -18.25 -15.73 -5.74
CA ALA A 8 -16.94 -15.43 -6.27
C ALA A 8 -16.19 -14.63 -5.19
N GLN A 9 -15.17 -15.28 -4.63
CA GLN A 9 -14.27 -14.74 -3.63
C GLN A 9 -13.67 -13.45 -4.21
N LEU A 10 -14.29 -12.30 -3.94
CA LEU A 10 -13.70 -11.01 -4.25
C LEU A 10 -12.47 -10.88 -3.35
N SER A 11 -11.32 -11.29 -3.87
CA SER A 11 -10.02 -10.91 -3.33
C SER A 11 -9.88 -9.40 -3.57
N THR A 12 -10.57 -8.60 -2.75
CA THR A 12 -10.50 -7.15 -2.83
C THR A 12 -9.08 -6.76 -2.46
N SER A 13 -8.24 -6.56 -3.48
CA SER A 13 -6.92 -5.98 -3.32
C SER A 13 -7.07 -4.66 -2.58
N VAL A 14 -6.62 -4.62 -1.32
CA VAL A 14 -6.64 -3.42 -0.47
C VAL A 14 -5.95 -2.21 -1.13
N ALA A 15 -5.10 -2.46 -2.13
CA ALA A 15 -4.48 -1.45 -2.98
C ALA A 15 -5.48 -0.56 -3.76
N GLY A 16 -6.77 -0.94 -3.85
CA GLY A 16 -7.81 -0.16 -4.52
C GLY A 16 -8.68 0.71 -3.61
N LEU A 17 -8.66 0.54 -2.28
CA LEU A 17 -9.70 1.12 -1.41
C LEU A 17 -9.35 2.50 -0.82
N ALA A 18 -8.06 2.84 -0.69
CA ALA A 18 -7.65 4.14 -0.18
C ALA A 18 -6.36 4.64 -0.84
N PRO A 19 -6.32 5.87 -1.36
CA PRO A 19 -5.11 6.44 -1.97
C PRO A 19 -4.01 6.72 -0.95
N LEU A 20 -4.34 6.70 0.35
CA LEU A 20 -3.46 6.98 1.47
C LEU A 20 -3.55 5.88 2.52
N MET A 21 -2.43 5.60 3.19
CA MET A 21 -2.36 4.60 4.24
C MET A 21 -1.45 5.05 5.39
N THR A 22 -1.78 4.66 6.62
CA THR A 22 -0.89 4.89 7.76
C THR A 22 0.39 4.07 7.61
N ARG A 23 1.50 4.56 8.18
CA ARG A 23 2.78 3.85 8.14
C ARG A 23 2.67 2.46 8.76
N GLN A 24 2.07 2.36 9.94
CA GLN A 24 1.84 1.11 10.66
C GLN A 24 1.07 0.10 9.79
N ARG A 25 -0.07 0.50 9.22
CA ARG A 25 -0.87 -0.41 8.39
C ARG A 25 -0.14 -0.83 7.14
N PHE A 26 0.60 0.08 6.53
CA PHE A 26 1.40 -0.23 5.36
C PHE A 26 2.52 -1.24 5.69
N SER A 27 3.25 -1.07 6.80
CA SER A 27 4.28 -2.02 7.23
C SER A 27 3.74 -3.43 7.45
N GLU A 28 2.57 -3.55 8.09
CA GLU A 28 1.89 -4.84 8.27
C GLU A 28 1.57 -5.51 6.94
N LEU A 29 1.05 -4.73 5.97
CA LEU A 29 0.62 -5.24 4.67
C LEU A 29 1.77 -5.68 3.77
N ILE A 30 2.91 -5.00 3.82
CA ILE A 30 4.08 -5.37 3.01
C ILE A 30 5.03 -6.34 3.73
N GLY A 31 4.73 -6.71 4.98
CA GLY A 31 5.53 -7.63 5.78
C GLY A 31 6.88 -7.06 6.25
N LEU A 32 6.98 -5.74 6.42
CA LEU A 32 8.19 -5.11 6.98
C LEU A 32 7.99 -4.77 8.46
N PRO A 33 9.03 -4.91 9.31
CA PRO A 33 9.00 -4.31 10.64
C PRO A 33 8.80 -2.80 10.54
N GLU A 34 7.92 -2.23 11.36
CA GLU A 34 7.58 -0.79 11.30
C GLU A 34 8.81 0.12 11.46
N GLY A 35 9.77 -0.24 12.32
CA GLY A 35 11.02 0.50 12.48
C GLY A 35 11.87 0.55 11.20
N VAL A 36 11.89 -0.53 10.42
CA VAL A 36 12.60 -0.59 9.13
C VAL A 36 11.89 0.31 8.11
N LEU A 37 10.56 0.25 8.05
CA LEU A 37 9.78 1.13 7.17
C LEU A 37 10.02 2.60 7.53
N ASN A 38 9.98 2.97 8.81
CA ASN A 38 10.25 4.33 9.26
C ASN A 38 11.66 4.79 8.87
N ALA A 39 12.69 3.97 9.06
CA ALA A 39 14.05 4.30 8.63
C ALA A 39 14.16 4.52 7.11
N GLN A 40 13.42 3.77 6.30
CA GLN A 40 13.38 3.98 4.85
C GLN A 40 12.59 5.23 4.45
N ILE A 41 11.51 5.54 5.18
CA ILE A 41 10.73 6.77 5.02
C ILE A 41 11.60 7.99 5.33
N ASP A 42 12.35 7.96 6.43
CA ASP A 42 13.21 9.06 6.84
C ASP A 42 14.36 9.30 5.85
N LYS A 43 14.79 8.25 5.13
CA LYS A 43 15.73 8.32 4.00
C LYS A 43 15.09 8.80 2.68
N GLY A 44 13.77 9.00 2.64
CA GLY A 44 13.06 9.49 1.46
C GLY A 44 12.79 8.44 0.39
N TYR A 45 12.85 7.14 0.71
CA TYR A 45 12.63 6.06 -0.27
C TYR A 45 11.16 5.83 -0.61
N TRP A 46 10.24 6.29 0.25
CA TRP A 46 8.81 6.08 0.09
C TRP A 46 8.08 7.39 -0.24
N PRO A 47 7.05 7.35 -1.10
CA PRO A 47 6.22 8.51 -1.35
C PRO A 47 5.32 8.77 -0.13
N ILE A 48 5.62 9.86 0.60
CA ILE A 48 4.91 10.25 1.81
C ILE A 48 4.18 11.57 1.60
N VAL A 49 2.94 11.66 2.06
CA VAL A 49 2.18 12.91 2.17
C VAL A 49 1.96 13.27 3.63
N LYS A 50 2.14 14.54 3.97
CA LYS A 50 1.79 15.07 5.29
C LYS A 50 0.41 15.70 5.24
N ILE A 51 -0.46 15.31 6.17
CA ILE A 51 -1.79 15.90 6.35
C ILE A 51 -1.93 16.28 7.82
N GLY A 52 -1.88 17.59 8.08
CA GLY A 52 -1.74 18.13 9.44
C GLY A 52 -0.46 17.61 10.11
N LYS A 53 -0.61 17.05 11.32
CA LYS A 53 0.51 16.49 12.10
C LYS A 53 0.88 15.04 11.71
N TYR A 54 0.08 14.39 10.88
CA TYR A 54 0.28 12.99 10.52
C TYR A 54 0.93 12.85 9.15
N SER A 55 1.53 11.69 8.91
CA SER A 55 2.13 11.35 7.63
C SER A 55 1.65 9.98 7.18
N PHE A 56 1.34 9.90 5.89
CA PHE A 56 0.72 8.76 5.24
C PHE A 56 1.56 8.35 4.05
N VAL A 57 1.59 7.05 3.78
CA VAL A 57 2.11 6.50 2.54
C VAL A 57 1.12 6.82 1.44
N ASN A 58 1.59 7.49 0.39
CA ASN A 58 0.80 7.81 -0.79
C ASN A 58 0.78 6.59 -1.72
N ILE A 59 -0.24 5.74 -1.53
CA ILE A 59 -0.41 4.48 -2.25
C ILE A 59 -0.68 4.73 -3.74
N ALA A 60 -1.42 5.79 -4.07
CA ALA A 60 -1.71 6.14 -5.46
C ALA A 60 -0.42 6.44 -6.25
N LEU A 61 0.47 7.27 -5.68
CA LEU A 61 1.76 7.58 -6.29
C LEU A 61 2.69 6.36 -6.32
N LEU A 62 2.71 5.58 -5.24
CA LEU A 62 3.51 4.35 -5.18
C LEU A 62 3.10 3.38 -6.31
N ASN A 63 1.81 3.11 -6.47
CA ASN A 63 1.31 2.23 -7.52
C ASN A 63 1.71 2.73 -8.91
N LYS A 64 1.57 4.03 -9.17
CA LYS A 64 2.02 4.64 -10.43
C LYS A 64 3.52 4.40 -10.66
N GLN A 65 4.36 4.71 -9.67
CA GLN A 65 5.82 4.54 -9.77
C GLN A 65 6.23 3.07 -9.96
N LEU A 66 5.52 2.14 -9.34
CA LEU A 66 5.78 0.71 -9.47
C LEU A 66 5.37 0.18 -10.84
N LEU A 67 4.23 0.63 -11.38
CA LEU A 67 3.76 0.25 -12.73
C LEU A 67 4.66 0.82 -13.83
N GLU A 68 5.23 2.01 -13.61
CA GLU A 68 6.16 2.66 -14.55
C GLU A 68 7.58 2.08 -14.49
N ARG A 69 7.93 1.35 -13.43
CA ARG A 69 9.26 0.74 -13.30
C ARG A 69 9.37 -0.49 -14.18
N GLU A 70 10.20 -0.39 -15.20
CA GLU A 70 10.67 -1.56 -15.94
C GLU A 70 11.60 -2.40 -15.07
N PHE A 71 11.44 -3.72 -15.16
CA PHE A 71 12.35 -4.66 -14.52
C PHE A 71 13.72 -4.59 -15.20
N LYS A 72 14.75 -4.25 -14.43
CA LYS A 72 16.15 -4.30 -14.87
C LYS A 72 16.89 -5.32 -14.01
N LEU A 73 17.37 -6.39 -14.65
CA LEU A 73 18.28 -7.41 -14.11
C LEU A 73 19.71 -6.90 -14.07
#